data_AF-A0A971LF00-F1
#
_entry.id   AF-A0A971LF00-F1
#
_cell.length_a   1.000
_cell.length_b   1.000
_cell.length_c   1.000
_cell.angle_alpha   90.00
_cell.angle_beta   90.00
_cell.angle_gamma   90.00
#
_symmetry.space_group_name_H-M   'P 1'
#
loop_
_entity.id
_entity.type
_entity.pdbx_description
1 polymer ?
#
loop_
_entity_poly.entity_id
_entity_poly.type
_entity_poly.pdbx_seq_one_letter_code
_entity_poly.pdbx_strand_id
1 'polypeptide(L)'
;GQGTPEDRAEKFEQAVRQVYASMFDESALMYRFQRGLDTRDEQMALLVQRVSGSYHGNKFFPLAAGVAHSRNLYVWDSRLDPAAGAARLVYGLGTRAVDRVEGDYPRLVALDQPKLSVHSSRDDERIYSQHQVDLLDLDDNTLRTVHLSDLLQTGCADDLSEVADIDWEQTRQLKELRISHNDQWVINFRRILSDGSLAAELHRIISTLEAAYKWPVDIEFTINRSFEGKLMLSLLQCRPLQTRQLGAAVSFPDIYEPGQILLQSRGGFMGGNISMSTDYMIYIDPAAYSQLSEQQRHQTARIIGIAARRLADTAETKPVIMLIGPGRWGTSTPSLGIPVRFSEICDISILVEAAFESAGMIPEISFGSHFFLDLVETGIFYIAVIPAKGETIYRPELITSRDNQLCKLLPEWSEYQDIIYVIDTADRPFRLFSDISSQKLLIID
;
A
#
# COMPACT_ATOMS: atom_id res chain seq x y z
N GLY A 1 -24.45 7.15 20.15
CA GLY A 1 -25.30 7.94 19.25
C GLY A 1 -25.98 9.05 20.02
N GLN A 2 -26.38 10.10 19.31
CA GLN A 2 -27.32 11.10 19.81
C GLN A 2 -28.77 10.58 19.66
N GLY A 3 -29.73 11.23 20.32
CA GLY A 3 -31.14 10.82 20.35
C GLY A 3 -31.59 10.24 21.69
N THR A 4 -32.86 9.85 21.77
CA THR A 4 -33.46 9.26 22.97
C THR A 4 -32.85 7.88 23.27
N PRO A 5 -32.92 7.39 24.53
CA PRO A 5 -32.53 6.01 24.84
C PRO A 5 -33.16 4.97 23.92
N GLU A 6 -34.43 5.17 23.56
CA GLU A 6 -35.21 4.31 22.67
C GLU A 6 -34.65 4.31 21.24
N ASP A 7 -34.42 5.50 20.65
CA ASP A 7 -33.85 5.60 19.30
C ASP A 7 -32.46 4.94 19.23
N ARG A 8 -31.65 5.09 20.29
CA ARG A 8 -30.32 4.48 20.36
C ARG A 8 -30.39 2.98 20.50
N ALA A 9 -31.37 2.45 21.24
CA ALA A 9 -31.59 1.02 21.38
C ALA A 9 -32.04 0.40 20.06
N GLU A 10 -32.96 1.04 19.35
CA GLU A 10 -33.44 0.57 18.04
C GLU A 10 -32.31 0.58 16.99
N LYS A 11 -31.56 1.68 16.88
CA LYS A 11 -30.40 1.77 15.98
C LYS A 11 -29.33 0.73 16.31
N PHE A 12 -29.09 0.48 17.59
CA PHE A 12 -28.14 -0.54 18.03
C PHE A 12 -28.62 -1.95 17.65
N GLU A 13 -29.89 -2.28 17.91
CA GLU A 13 -30.47 -3.57 17.52
C GLU A 13 -30.43 -3.77 16.00
N GLN A 14 -30.70 -2.72 15.22
CA GLN A 14 -30.57 -2.77 13.76
C GLN A 14 -29.13 -3.04 13.32
N ALA A 15 -28.14 -2.37 13.91
CA ALA A 15 -26.72 -2.60 13.63
C ALA A 15 -26.30 -4.04 13.98
N VAL A 16 -26.76 -4.56 15.12
CA VAL A 16 -26.55 -5.97 15.51
C VAL A 16 -27.10 -6.93 14.46
N ARG A 17 -28.33 -6.71 13.99
CA ARG A 17 -28.94 -7.53 12.93
C ARG A 17 -28.15 -7.45 11.61
N GLN A 18 -27.69 -6.26 11.24
CA GLN A 18 -26.88 -6.07 10.03
C GLN A 18 -25.55 -6.84 10.09
N VAL A 19 -24.85 -6.83 11.23
CA VAL A 19 -23.60 -7.59 11.41
C VAL A 19 -23.84 -9.10 11.33
N TYR A 20 -24.95 -9.61 11.89
CA TYR A 20 -25.28 -11.02 11.73
C TYR A 20 -25.70 -11.37 10.30
N ALA A 21 -26.39 -10.45 9.60
CA ALA A 21 -26.78 -10.64 8.21
C ALA A 21 -25.58 -10.68 7.26
N SER A 22 -24.54 -9.89 7.49
CA SER A 22 -23.37 -9.84 6.61
C SER A 22 -22.57 -11.14 6.55
N MET A 23 -22.75 -12.06 7.51
CA MET A 23 -22.20 -13.42 7.42
C MET A 23 -22.78 -14.25 6.27
N PHE A 24 -23.94 -13.85 5.74
CA PHE A 24 -24.64 -14.51 4.65
C PHE A 24 -24.50 -13.76 3.33
N ASP A 25 -23.69 -12.70 3.28
CA ASP A 25 -23.36 -12.02 2.03
C ASP A 25 -22.57 -12.95 1.11
N GLU A 26 -22.78 -12.83 -0.19
CA GLU A 26 -22.19 -13.72 -1.20
C GLU A 26 -20.65 -13.78 -1.10
N SER A 27 -20.00 -12.65 -0.83
CA SER A 27 -18.55 -12.58 -0.64
C SER A 27 -18.08 -13.38 0.58
N ALA A 28 -18.82 -13.32 1.69
CA ALA A 28 -18.52 -14.08 2.90
C ALA A 28 -18.75 -15.58 2.68
N LEU A 29 -19.84 -15.96 2.01
CA LEU A 29 -20.14 -17.35 1.68
C LEU A 29 -19.13 -17.94 0.68
N MET A 30 -18.76 -17.19 -0.35
CA MET A 30 -17.75 -17.61 -1.32
C MET A 30 -16.38 -17.78 -0.65
N TYR A 31 -16.00 -16.85 0.23
CA TYR A 31 -14.80 -16.97 1.04
C TYR A 31 -14.82 -18.26 1.89
N ARG A 32 -15.94 -18.57 2.53
CA ARG A 32 -16.09 -19.81 3.33
C ARG A 32 -15.98 -21.06 2.47
N PHE A 33 -16.62 -21.06 1.30
CA PHE A 33 -16.57 -22.17 0.36
C PHE A 33 -15.14 -22.43 -0.12
N GLN A 34 -14.43 -21.39 -0.57
CA GLN A 34 -13.03 -21.49 -1.00
C GLN A 34 -12.10 -21.99 0.11
N ARG A 35 -12.46 -21.78 1.38
CA ARG A 35 -11.70 -22.21 2.56
C ARG A 35 -12.14 -23.56 3.14
N GLY A 36 -13.14 -24.22 2.57
CA GLY A 36 -13.72 -25.46 3.11
C GLY A 36 -14.34 -25.29 4.50
N LEU A 37 -14.85 -24.08 4.80
CA LEU A 37 -15.52 -23.70 6.06
C LEU A 37 -17.04 -23.63 5.91
N ASP A 38 -17.57 -24.04 4.75
CA ASP A 38 -18.99 -24.06 4.40
C ASP A 38 -19.82 -24.98 5.32
N THR A 39 -19.20 -26.04 5.83
CA THR A 39 -19.85 -27.03 6.72
C THR A 39 -19.63 -26.76 8.22
N ARG A 40 -18.83 -25.75 8.59
CA ARG A 40 -18.58 -25.40 9.99
C ARG A 40 -19.57 -24.35 10.49
N ASP A 41 -20.05 -24.55 11.72
CA ASP A 41 -20.85 -23.57 12.44
C ASP A 41 -19.94 -22.39 12.86
N GLU A 42 -20.33 -21.17 12.48
CA GLU A 42 -19.56 -19.96 12.73
C GLU A 42 -20.26 -19.10 13.78
N GLN A 43 -19.61 -18.98 14.94
CA GLN A 43 -20.12 -18.16 16.04
C GLN A 43 -19.54 -16.74 15.93
N MET A 44 -20.33 -15.80 15.43
CA MET A 44 -19.96 -14.39 15.38
C MET A 44 -20.10 -13.73 16.74
N ALA A 45 -19.00 -13.16 17.22
CA ALA A 45 -18.98 -12.31 18.40
C ALA A 45 -19.15 -10.84 18.00
N LEU A 46 -19.88 -10.09 18.82
CA LEU A 46 -20.06 -8.65 18.65
C LEU A 46 -19.21 -7.90 19.66
N LEU A 47 -18.31 -7.05 19.17
CA LEU A 47 -17.55 -6.11 20.00
C LEU A 47 -18.19 -4.73 19.91
N VAL A 48 -18.71 -4.23 21.04
CA VAL A 48 -19.30 -2.90 21.14
C VAL A 48 -18.32 -1.98 21.84
N GLN A 49 -17.78 -1.01 21.11
CA GLN A 49 -16.78 -0.08 21.63
C GLN A 49 -17.23 1.37 21.51
N ARG A 50 -16.87 2.19 22.51
CA ARG A 50 -17.04 3.63 22.41
C ARG A 50 -16.06 4.20 21.40
N VAL A 51 -16.56 4.98 20.44
CA VAL A 51 -15.72 5.67 19.46
C VAL A 51 -14.80 6.66 20.18
N SER A 52 -13.50 6.58 19.87
CA SER A 52 -12.47 7.48 20.40
C SER A 52 -12.36 8.73 19.53
N GLY A 53 -12.37 9.91 20.15
CA GLY A 53 -12.30 11.19 19.46
C GLY A 53 -12.65 12.38 20.35
N SER A 54 -12.63 13.57 19.75
CA SER A 54 -12.96 14.84 20.37
C SER A 54 -14.13 15.51 19.64
N TYR A 55 -14.82 16.42 20.35
CA TYR A 55 -15.88 17.23 19.75
C TYR A 55 -15.28 18.45 19.05
N HIS A 56 -15.71 18.65 17.82
CA HIS A 56 -15.31 19.70 16.90
C HIS A 56 -16.58 20.37 16.35
N GLY A 57 -17.23 21.19 17.19
CA GLY A 57 -18.58 21.69 16.91
C GLY A 57 -19.59 20.53 16.80
N ASN A 58 -20.21 20.39 15.63
CA ASN A 58 -21.13 19.29 15.30
C ASN A 58 -20.42 18.07 14.67
N LYS A 59 -19.10 18.03 14.65
CA LYS A 59 -18.31 16.89 14.16
C LYS A 59 -17.60 16.19 15.32
N PHE A 60 -17.39 14.87 15.19
CA PHE A 60 -16.66 14.09 16.18
C PHE A 60 -15.64 13.17 15.52
N PHE A 61 -14.37 13.37 15.84
CA PHE A 61 -13.24 12.59 15.32
C PHE A 61 -11.99 12.84 16.19
N PRO A 62 -10.98 11.95 16.18
CA PRO A 62 -9.75 12.13 16.95
C PRO A 62 -8.77 13.07 16.25
N LEU A 63 -7.78 13.59 17.01
CA LEU A 63 -6.69 14.39 16.44
C LEU A 63 -5.92 13.61 15.38
N ALA A 64 -5.67 12.33 15.63
CA ALA A 64 -5.13 11.42 14.63
C ALA A 64 -5.57 9.99 14.92
N ALA A 65 -5.49 9.14 13.92
CA ALA A 65 -5.66 7.71 14.06
C ALA A 65 -4.61 6.98 13.21
N GLY A 66 -4.45 5.69 13.45
CA GLY A 66 -3.49 4.95 12.67
C GLY A 66 -3.52 3.45 12.86
N VAL A 67 -2.82 2.79 11.94
CA VAL A 67 -2.45 1.39 12.03
C VAL A 67 -0.94 1.34 12.20
N ALA A 68 -0.45 0.50 13.12
CA ALA A 68 0.98 0.28 13.24
C ALA A 68 1.30 -1.21 13.29
N HIS A 69 2.44 -1.55 12.68
CA HIS A 69 2.93 -2.90 12.52
C HIS A 69 4.25 -3.05 13.28
N SER A 70 4.40 -4.16 13.99
CA SER A 70 5.65 -4.57 14.66
C SER A 70 6.82 -4.78 13.72
N ARG A 71 6.53 -5.04 12.44
CA ARG A 71 7.52 -5.12 11.37
C ARG A 71 7.27 -4.03 10.35
N ASN A 72 8.33 -3.36 9.96
CA ASN A 72 8.25 -2.36 8.90
C ASN A 72 8.15 -3.10 7.55
N LEU A 73 6.94 -3.15 7.00
CA LEU A 73 6.68 -3.70 5.67
C LEU A 73 7.13 -2.74 4.55
N TYR A 74 7.47 -1.52 4.94
CA TYR A 74 7.77 -0.40 4.08
C TYR A 74 9.20 0.12 4.31
N VAL A 75 10.22 -0.61 3.86
CA VAL A 75 11.64 -0.28 4.13
C VAL A 75 12.21 0.68 3.07
N TRP A 76 11.60 1.83 2.76
CA TRP A 76 11.96 2.68 1.59
C TRP A 76 13.35 3.38 1.62
N ASP A 77 14.18 3.16 2.63
CA ASP A 77 15.52 3.74 2.73
C ASP A 77 16.45 2.76 3.45
N SER A 78 17.71 2.69 3.03
CA SER A 78 18.73 1.79 3.60
C SER A 78 18.99 1.97 5.10
N ARG A 79 18.60 3.11 5.67
CA ARG A 79 18.73 3.42 7.11
C ARG A 79 17.60 2.83 7.95
N LEU A 80 16.54 2.34 7.33
CA LEU A 80 15.37 1.80 8.03
C LEU A 80 15.62 0.37 8.49
N ASP A 81 15.29 0.10 9.75
CA ASP A 81 15.29 -1.24 10.30
C ASP A 81 13.93 -1.94 10.06
N PRO A 82 13.86 -3.03 9.27
CA PRO A 82 12.65 -3.82 9.09
C PRO A 82 12.04 -4.32 10.42
N ALA A 83 12.87 -4.49 11.45
CA ALA A 83 12.45 -5.00 12.75
C ALA A 83 11.88 -3.91 13.68
N ALA A 84 12.07 -2.62 13.38
CA ALA A 84 11.66 -1.51 14.26
C ALA A 84 10.16 -1.20 14.19
N GLY A 85 9.47 -1.66 13.13
CA GLY A 85 8.06 -1.40 12.92
C GLY A 85 7.77 -0.10 12.18
N ALA A 86 6.53 0.04 11.72
CA ALA A 86 6.06 1.22 11.00
C ALA A 86 4.60 1.54 11.33
N ALA A 87 4.21 2.79 11.13
CA ALA A 87 2.85 3.27 11.30
C ALA A 87 2.33 3.98 10.04
N ARG A 88 1.02 3.88 9.83
CA ARG A 88 0.22 4.68 8.91
C ARG A 88 -0.62 5.63 9.74
N LEU A 89 -0.41 6.94 9.60
CA LEU A 89 -1.15 7.97 10.32
C LEU A 89 -2.12 8.71 9.42
N VAL A 90 -3.31 8.97 9.95
CA VAL A 90 -4.36 9.76 9.31
C VAL A 90 -4.94 10.79 10.28
N TYR A 91 -5.45 11.88 9.74
CA TYR A 91 -6.22 12.88 10.46
C TYR A 91 -7.70 12.49 10.44
N GLY A 92 -8.37 12.54 11.58
CA GLY A 92 -9.73 12.01 11.71
C GLY A 92 -9.76 10.52 12.05
N LEU A 93 -10.88 9.86 11.73
CA LEU A 93 -11.11 8.45 12.08
C LEU A 93 -10.14 7.51 11.35
N GLY A 94 -9.83 6.37 12.00
CA GLY A 94 -8.79 5.43 11.55
C GLY A 94 -9.13 4.57 10.34
N THR A 95 -10.36 4.66 9.81
CA THR A 95 -10.85 3.94 8.62
C THR A 95 -9.87 4.09 7.46
N ARG A 96 -9.38 5.30 7.19
CA ARG A 96 -8.42 5.58 6.10
C ARG A 96 -6.98 5.08 6.35
N ALA A 97 -6.63 4.73 7.60
CA ALA A 97 -5.34 4.10 7.87
C ALA A 97 -5.38 2.61 7.52
N VAL A 98 -6.56 1.99 7.64
CA VAL A 98 -6.85 0.58 7.37
C VAL A 98 -7.19 0.38 5.89
N ASP A 99 -8.21 1.09 5.42
CA ASP A 99 -8.71 1.06 4.06
C ASP A 99 -7.81 1.87 3.15
N ARG A 100 -7.52 1.28 2.00
CA ARG A 100 -6.67 1.91 0.99
C ARG A 100 -7.55 2.58 -0.03
N VAL A 101 -7.36 3.89 -0.21
CA VAL A 101 -8.20 4.68 -1.09
C VAL A 101 -7.31 5.35 -2.13
N GLU A 102 -7.59 5.07 -3.40
CA GLU A 102 -6.87 5.67 -4.51
C GLU A 102 -6.95 7.20 -4.45
N GLY A 103 -5.80 7.87 -4.58
CA GLY A 103 -5.72 9.33 -4.58
C GLY A 103 -5.73 10.00 -3.20
N ASP A 104 -5.67 9.25 -2.09
CA ASP A 104 -5.61 9.81 -0.74
C ASP A 104 -4.70 8.98 0.19
N TYR A 105 -3.62 9.60 0.67
CA TYR A 105 -2.48 8.84 1.20
C TYR A 105 -2.26 9.08 2.69
N PRO A 106 -2.27 8.03 3.54
CA PRO A 106 -1.88 8.17 4.93
C PRO A 106 -0.37 8.43 5.04
N ARG A 107 0.04 9.10 6.11
CA ARG A 107 1.46 9.33 6.38
C ARG A 107 2.12 8.03 6.83
N LEU A 108 3.02 7.49 5.99
CA LEU A 108 3.93 6.41 6.39
C LEU A 108 5.02 6.94 7.33
N VAL A 109 5.24 6.22 8.43
CA VAL A 109 6.19 6.55 9.47
C VAL A 109 6.97 5.29 9.86
N ALA A 110 8.28 5.28 9.63
CA ALA A 110 9.15 4.26 10.21
C ALA A 110 9.43 4.63 11.67
N LEU A 111 9.21 3.72 12.61
CA LEU A 111 9.25 4.07 14.04
C LEU A 111 10.68 4.37 14.55
N ASP A 112 11.70 3.84 13.88
CA ASP A 112 13.11 4.13 14.10
C ASP A 112 13.59 5.44 13.46
N GLN A 113 12.96 5.87 12.36
CA GLN A 113 13.29 7.10 11.63
C GLN A 113 12.03 7.94 11.34
N PRO A 114 11.31 8.44 12.37
CA PRO A 114 9.98 9.04 12.19
C PRO A 114 9.97 10.36 11.41
N LYS A 115 11.14 11.00 11.26
CA LYS A 115 11.32 12.23 10.48
C LYS A 115 11.61 11.97 9.00
N LEU A 116 11.94 10.74 8.64
CA LEU A 116 12.23 10.40 7.26
C LEU A 116 10.94 10.42 6.44
N SER A 117 10.97 11.15 5.33
CA SER A 117 9.85 11.22 4.40
C SER A 117 10.02 10.21 3.28
N VAL A 118 8.89 9.70 2.79
CA VAL A 118 8.80 8.96 1.53
C VAL A 118 8.74 9.90 0.32
N HIS A 119 8.52 11.19 0.53
CA HIS A 119 8.40 12.16 -0.57
C HIS A 119 9.77 12.77 -0.93
N SER A 120 10.10 12.76 -2.22
CA SER A 120 11.30 13.37 -2.79
C SER A 120 11.24 14.90 -2.87
N SER A 121 10.05 15.49 -2.91
CA SER A 121 9.85 16.94 -3.03
C SER A 121 8.63 17.42 -2.25
N ARG A 122 8.50 18.75 -2.10
CA ARG A 122 7.30 19.37 -1.50
C ARG A 122 6.07 19.24 -2.39
N ASP A 123 6.24 19.32 -3.71
CA ASP A 123 5.13 19.11 -4.65
C ASP A 123 4.60 17.68 -4.57
N ASP A 124 5.49 16.69 -4.44
CA ASP A 124 5.09 15.30 -4.18
C ASP A 124 4.34 15.19 -2.85
N GLU A 125 4.85 15.77 -1.77
CA GLU A 125 4.18 15.73 -0.46
C GLU A 125 2.79 16.37 -0.51
N ARG A 126 2.60 17.45 -1.28
CA ARG A 126 1.28 18.06 -1.48
C ARG A 126 0.33 17.09 -2.19
N ILE A 127 0.73 16.52 -3.32
CA ILE A 127 -0.15 15.67 -4.15
C ILE A 127 -0.47 14.37 -3.40
N TYR A 128 0.55 13.76 -2.81
CA TYR A 128 0.49 12.44 -2.20
C TYR A 128 0.36 12.52 -0.67
N SER A 129 -0.55 13.37 -0.21
CA SER A 129 -0.96 13.48 1.20
C SER A 129 -2.45 13.15 1.34
N GLN A 130 -2.92 13.21 2.59
CA GLN A 130 -4.34 13.09 2.90
C GLN A 130 -5.06 14.41 2.58
N HIS A 131 -6.11 14.31 1.78
CA HIS A 131 -7.04 15.37 1.38
C HIS A 131 -8.46 15.12 1.91
N GLN A 132 -8.81 13.87 2.25
CA GLN A 132 -10.13 13.49 2.76
C GLN A 132 -10.08 13.14 4.25
N VAL A 133 -11.13 13.48 5.00
CA VAL A 133 -11.22 13.26 6.45
C VAL A 133 -12.49 12.48 6.77
N ASP A 134 -12.33 11.34 7.43
CA ASP A 134 -13.45 10.56 7.95
C ASP A 134 -13.81 11.04 9.36
N LEU A 135 -15.09 11.34 9.57
CA LEU A 135 -15.61 11.88 10.81
C LEU A 135 -17.04 11.41 11.08
N LEU A 136 -17.50 11.54 12.33
CA LEU A 136 -18.91 11.41 12.66
C LEU A 136 -19.58 12.78 12.56
N ASP A 137 -20.58 12.88 11.68
CA ASP A 137 -21.50 14.01 11.63
C ASP A 137 -22.54 13.83 12.73
N LEU A 138 -22.57 14.71 13.71
CA LEU A 138 -23.43 14.58 14.88
C LEU A 138 -24.88 14.98 14.61
N ASP A 139 -25.10 15.87 13.63
CA ASP A 139 -26.45 16.31 13.26
C ASP A 139 -27.23 15.16 12.61
N ASP A 140 -26.58 14.45 11.68
CA ASP A 140 -27.17 13.30 11.00
C ASP A 140 -26.89 11.97 11.72
N ASN A 141 -26.00 11.97 12.72
CA ASN A 141 -25.51 10.79 13.43
C ASN A 141 -25.02 9.70 12.46
N THR A 142 -24.19 10.08 11.49
CA THR A 142 -23.64 9.21 10.43
C THR A 142 -22.13 9.38 10.29
N LEU A 143 -21.46 8.32 9.81
CA LEU A 143 -20.09 8.42 9.31
C LEU A 143 -20.10 9.19 8.00
N ARG A 144 -19.21 10.18 7.85
CA ARG A 144 -19.03 10.95 6.62
C ARG A 144 -17.55 11.12 6.29
N THR A 145 -17.28 11.16 5.00
CA THR A 145 -16.00 11.57 4.44
C THR A 145 -16.17 12.96 3.84
N VAL A 146 -15.30 13.90 4.23
CA VAL A 146 -15.32 15.28 3.74
C VAL A 146 -13.93 15.71 3.28
N HIS A 147 -13.85 16.59 2.29
CA HIS A 147 -12.58 17.16 1.87
C HIS A 147 -12.05 18.11 2.96
N LEU A 148 -10.74 18.11 3.21
CA LEU A 148 -10.08 18.92 4.24
C LEU A 148 -10.40 20.41 4.08
N SER A 149 -10.36 20.91 2.84
CA SER A 149 -10.70 22.31 2.54
C SER A 149 -12.11 22.71 2.96
N ASP A 150 -13.06 21.78 2.88
CA ASP A 150 -14.46 22.04 3.20
C ASP A 150 -14.65 21.99 4.72
N LEU A 151 -13.98 21.04 5.39
CA LEU A 151 -13.94 20.96 6.84
C LEU A 151 -13.38 22.25 7.46
N LEU A 152 -12.28 22.77 6.92
CA LEU A 152 -11.68 24.03 7.37
C LEU A 152 -12.62 25.24 7.24
N GLN A 153 -13.47 25.27 6.21
CA GLN A 153 -14.45 26.35 6.01
C GLN A 153 -15.57 26.35 7.05
N THR A 154 -15.85 25.21 7.69
CA THR A 154 -16.90 25.11 8.71
C THR A 154 -16.51 25.72 10.06
N GLY A 155 -15.23 26.02 10.28
CA GLY A 155 -14.72 26.45 11.59
C GLY A 155 -14.61 25.32 12.62
N CYS A 156 -14.84 24.06 12.21
CA CYS A 156 -14.79 22.92 13.13
C CYS A 156 -13.35 22.41 13.34
N ALA A 157 -12.39 22.82 12.51
CA ALA A 157 -10.99 22.37 12.53
C ALA A 157 -10.03 23.55 12.32
N ASP A 158 -10.06 24.54 13.21
CA ASP A 158 -9.35 25.81 12.98
C ASP A 158 -7.82 25.75 13.10
N ASP A 159 -7.29 24.77 13.83
CA ASP A 159 -5.85 24.61 14.03
C ASP A 159 -5.39 23.18 13.69
N LEU A 160 -4.76 23.05 12.52
CA LEU A 160 -4.12 21.82 12.08
C LEU A 160 -2.62 21.78 12.38
N SER A 161 -2.07 22.79 13.06
CA SER A 161 -0.62 23.01 13.17
C SER A 161 0.15 21.90 13.88
N GLU A 162 -0.53 20.97 14.57
CA GLU A 162 0.05 19.78 15.16
C GLU A 162 0.29 18.64 14.14
N VAL A 163 -0.57 18.54 13.13
CA VAL A 163 -0.67 17.41 12.20
C VAL A 163 -0.39 17.80 10.75
N ALA A 164 -0.39 19.09 10.43
CA ALA A 164 -0.22 19.62 9.08
C ALA A 164 0.66 20.87 9.09
N ASP A 165 1.30 21.12 7.95
CA ASP A 165 2.00 22.37 7.65
C ASP A 165 1.24 23.16 6.59
N ILE A 166 1.39 24.49 6.60
CA ILE A 166 0.88 25.34 5.53
C ILE A 166 1.82 25.26 4.32
N ASP A 167 1.26 24.97 3.13
CA ASP A 167 1.94 25.16 1.86
C ASP A 167 1.88 26.64 1.48
N TRP A 168 2.88 27.40 1.93
CA TRP A 168 3.00 28.84 1.66
C TRP A 168 3.11 29.17 0.17
N GLU A 169 3.68 28.27 -0.64
CA GLU A 169 3.86 28.51 -2.07
C GLU A 169 2.51 28.42 -2.79
N GLN A 170 1.78 27.32 -2.60
CA GLN A 170 0.45 27.17 -3.18
C GLN A 170 -0.53 28.20 -2.61
N THR A 171 -0.48 28.46 -1.30
CA THR A 171 -1.29 29.50 -0.65
C THR A 171 -1.07 30.86 -1.31
N ARG A 172 0.20 31.23 -1.56
CA ARG A 172 0.53 32.49 -2.22
C ARG A 172 0.03 32.52 -3.67
N GLN A 173 0.28 31.46 -4.44
CA GLN A 173 -0.17 31.38 -5.84
C GLN A 173 -1.70 31.49 -5.97
N LEU A 174 -2.46 30.77 -5.15
CA LEU A 174 -3.93 30.82 -5.18
C LEU A 174 -4.49 32.18 -4.74
N LYS A 175 -3.86 32.83 -3.75
CA LYS A 175 -4.21 34.19 -3.33
C LYS A 175 -3.92 35.21 -4.42
N GLU A 176 -2.78 35.10 -5.11
CA GLU A 176 -2.40 35.97 -6.23
C GLU A 176 -3.36 35.81 -7.42
N LEU A 177 -3.77 34.57 -7.73
CA LEU A 177 -4.75 34.27 -8.78
C LEU A 177 -6.21 34.56 -8.36
N ARG A 178 -6.46 34.95 -7.11
CA ARG A 178 -7.81 35.15 -6.53
C ARG A 178 -8.72 33.93 -6.64
N ILE A 179 -8.14 32.74 -6.65
CA ILE A 179 -8.86 31.46 -6.69
C ILE A 179 -9.28 31.05 -5.27
N SER A 180 -8.43 31.31 -4.27
CA SER A 180 -8.71 31.02 -2.86
C SER A 180 -8.03 32.04 -1.95
N HIS A 181 -8.69 32.34 -0.83
CA HIS A 181 -8.14 33.19 0.24
C HIS A 181 -7.68 32.41 1.46
N ASN A 182 -7.91 31.10 1.49
CA ASN A 182 -7.59 30.24 2.62
C ASN A 182 -6.17 29.68 2.51
N ASP A 183 -5.54 29.46 3.65
CA ASP A 183 -4.26 28.76 3.72
C ASP A 183 -4.45 27.29 3.28
N GLN A 184 -3.54 26.82 2.45
CA GLN A 184 -3.51 25.44 1.96
C GLN A 184 -2.70 24.60 2.94
N TRP A 185 -3.31 23.54 3.45
CA TRP A 185 -2.71 22.67 4.46
C TRP A 185 -2.31 21.33 3.85
N VAL A 186 -1.16 20.81 4.28
CA VAL A 186 -0.66 19.49 3.89
C VAL A 186 -0.51 18.64 5.15
N ILE A 187 -1.34 17.62 5.30
CA ILE A 187 -1.30 16.69 6.44
C ILE A 187 -0.02 15.84 6.32
N ASN A 188 0.91 16.01 7.27
CA ASN A 188 2.23 15.37 7.22
C ASN A 188 2.76 14.90 8.58
N PHE A 189 2.09 15.24 9.68
CA PHE A 189 2.41 14.88 11.06
C PHE A 189 3.83 15.26 11.53
N ARG A 190 4.53 16.15 10.82
CA ARG A 190 5.93 16.48 11.15
C ARG A 190 6.09 17.03 12.55
N ARG A 191 5.18 17.91 12.97
CA ARG A 191 5.28 18.56 14.29
C ARG A 191 5.03 17.57 15.42
N ILE A 192 3.98 16.76 15.35
CA ILE A 192 3.70 15.74 16.37
C ILE A 192 4.77 14.62 16.41
N LEU A 193 5.48 14.38 15.30
CA LEU A 193 6.58 13.41 15.23
C LEU A 193 7.96 14.02 15.56
N SER A 194 8.06 15.34 15.73
CA SER A 194 9.34 16.07 15.74
C SER A 194 10.24 15.77 16.94
N ASP A 195 9.68 15.45 18.09
CA ASP A 195 10.43 15.09 19.30
C ASP A 195 10.72 13.58 19.40
N GLY A 196 10.14 12.77 18.51
CA GLY A 196 10.26 11.31 18.50
C GLY A 196 9.48 10.59 19.60
N SER A 197 8.81 11.31 20.51
CA SER A 197 8.12 10.72 21.67
C SER A 197 6.96 9.80 21.24
N LEU A 198 6.17 10.23 20.27
CA LEU A 198 5.06 9.43 19.73
C LEU A 198 5.56 8.14 19.08
N ALA A 199 6.62 8.21 18.28
CA ALA A 199 7.19 7.04 17.62
C ALA A 199 7.80 6.06 18.63
N ALA A 200 8.52 6.57 19.63
CA ALA A 200 9.08 5.76 20.71
C ALA A 200 7.97 5.06 21.54
N GLU A 201 6.88 5.77 21.83
CA GLU A 201 5.75 5.21 22.57
C GLU A 201 5.02 4.11 21.77
N LEU A 202 4.76 4.35 20.48
CA LEU A 202 4.22 3.34 19.57
C LEU A 202 5.12 2.10 19.51
N HIS A 203 6.43 2.29 19.32
CA HIS A 203 7.40 1.21 19.28
C HIS A 203 7.40 0.39 20.59
N ARG A 204 7.33 1.06 21.75
CA ARG A 204 7.23 0.42 23.06
C ARG A 204 5.97 -0.43 23.20
N ILE A 205 4.80 0.11 22.83
CA ILE A 205 3.51 -0.60 22.89
C ILE A 205 3.56 -1.85 22.01
N ILE A 206 3.97 -1.69 20.76
CA ILE A 206 3.96 -2.77 19.76
C ILE A 206 4.97 -3.86 20.12
N SER A 207 6.17 -3.50 20.57
CA SER A 207 7.18 -4.46 21.00
C SER A 207 6.70 -5.28 22.21
N THR A 208 6.00 -4.62 23.14
CA THR A 208 5.40 -5.30 24.30
C THR A 208 4.33 -6.32 23.86
N LEU A 209 3.48 -5.93 22.91
CA LEU A 209 2.43 -6.80 22.36
C LEU A 209 3.01 -7.95 21.54
N GLU A 210 3.99 -7.71 20.67
CA GLU A 210 4.68 -8.75 19.91
C GLU A 210 5.33 -9.78 20.85
N ALA A 211 6.00 -9.34 21.91
CA ALA A 211 6.59 -10.23 22.90
C ALA A 211 5.54 -11.09 23.62
N ALA A 212 4.37 -10.53 23.91
CA ALA A 212 3.26 -11.26 24.53
C ALA A 212 2.62 -12.29 23.58
N TYR A 213 2.43 -11.91 22.31
CA TYR A 213 1.89 -12.79 21.28
C TYR A 213 2.90 -13.86 20.81
N LYS A 214 4.20 -13.62 21.02
CA LYS A 214 5.32 -14.39 20.45
C LYS A 214 5.24 -14.49 18.92
N TRP A 215 4.65 -13.48 18.31
CA TRP A 215 4.41 -13.38 16.87
C TRP A 215 4.27 -11.89 16.50
N PRO A 216 4.72 -11.46 15.31
CA PRO A 216 4.49 -10.09 14.85
C PRO A 216 3.02 -9.71 14.94
N VAL A 217 2.73 -8.50 15.43
CA VAL A 217 1.38 -7.95 15.56
C VAL A 217 1.19 -6.69 14.71
N ASP A 218 -0.07 -6.39 14.42
CA ASP A 218 -0.53 -5.06 14.06
C ASP A 218 -1.57 -4.54 15.06
N ILE A 219 -1.56 -3.22 15.22
CA ILE A 219 -2.45 -2.51 16.13
C ILE A 219 -3.19 -1.40 15.41
N GLU A 220 -4.42 -1.15 15.85
CA GLU A 220 -5.17 0.05 15.49
C GLU A 220 -5.26 0.96 16.71
N PHE A 221 -5.04 2.26 16.51
CA PHE A 221 -5.00 3.22 17.60
C PHE A 221 -5.56 4.58 17.19
N THR A 222 -5.89 5.37 18.20
CA THR A 222 -6.25 6.79 18.07
C THR A 222 -5.40 7.64 18.97
N ILE A 223 -5.19 8.89 18.57
CA ILE A 223 -4.45 9.91 19.29
C ILE A 223 -5.40 11.07 19.54
N ASN A 224 -5.48 11.49 20.80
CA ASN A 224 -6.22 12.66 21.23
C ASN A 224 -5.36 13.55 22.12
N ARG A 225 -5.86 14.74 22.46
CA ARG A 225 -5.29 15.59 23.51
C ARG A 225 -6.14 15.46 24.78
N SER A 226 -5.47 15.31 25.91
CA SER A 226 -6.11 15.47 27.23
C SER A 226 -6.46 16.94 27.47
N PHE A 227 -7.28 17.21 28.50
CA PHE A 227 -7.56 18.58 28.95
C PHE A 227 -6.29 19.36 29.34
N GLU A 228 -5.21 18.67 29.75
CA GLU A 228 -3.90 19.27 30.06
C GLU A 228 -3.01 19.45 28.82
N GLY A 229 -3.51 19.13 27.62
CA GLY A 229 -2.76 19.23 26.38
C GLY A 229 -1.75 18.10 26.15
N LYS A 230 -1.71 17.05 26.99
CA LYS A 230 -0.86 15.87 26.75
C LYS A 230 -1.46 14.96 25.68
N LEU A 231 -0.62 14.34 24.85
CA LEU A 231 -1.03 13.31 23.90
C LEU A 231 -1.56 12.09 24.65
N MET A 232 -2.71 11.58 24.21
CA MET A 232 -3.34 10.37 24.71
C MET A 232 -3.46 9.38 23.58
N LEU A 233 -2.72 8.28 23.67
CA LEU A 233 -2.78 7.18 22.73
C LEU A 233 -3.74 6.12 23.27
N SER A 234 -4.77 5.79 22.48
CA SER A 234 -5.78 4.77 22.82
C SER A 234 -5.66 3.60 21.86
N LEU A 235 -5.30 2.43 22.38
CA LEU A 235 -5.29 1.17 21.63
C LEU A 235 -6.72 0.70 21.40
N LEU A 236 -7.09 0.47 20.14
CA LEU A 236 -8.43 0.03 19.74
C LEU A 236 -8.44 -1.47 19.44
N GLN A 237 -7.45 -1.94 18.70
CA GLN A 237 -7.33 -3.33 18.31
C GLN A 237 -5.87 -3.76 18.32
N CYS A 238 -5.63 -5.05 18.58
CA CYS A 238 -4.35 -5.71 18.38
C CYS A 238 -4.63 -7.10 17.82
N ARG A 239 -3.95 -7.47 16.73
CA ARG A 239 -4.06 -8.80 16.12
C ARG A 239 -2.69 -9.28 15.65
N PRO A 240 -2.47 -10.60 15.54
CA PRO A 240 -1.32 -11.14 14.84
C PRO A 240 -1.26 -10.59 13.42
N LEU A 241 -0.09 -10.13 13.00
CA LEU A 241 0.15 -9.59 11.66
C LEU A 241 -0.19 -10.67 10.64
N GLN A 242 -1.24 -10.42 9.87
CA GLN A 242 -1.73 -11.39 8.89
C GLN A 242 -0.81 -11.45 7.67
N THR A 243 -0.31 -12.64 7.37
CA THR A 243 0.30 -12.97 6.10
C THR A 243 -0.80 -12.98 5.02
N ARG A 244 -0.53 -12.43 3.83
CA ARG A 244 -1.53 -12.37 2.74
C ARG A 244 -1.98 -13.76 2.23
N GLN A 245 -1.44 -14.83 2.81
CA GLN A 245 -2.13 -16.11 2.96
C GLN A 245 -2.30 -16.45 4.45
N LEU A 246 -3.54 -16.65 4.89
CA LEU A 246 -3.86 -17.40 6.10
C LEU A 246 -3.43 -18.86 5.92
N GLY A 247 -2.47 -19.30 6.76
CA GLY A 247 -2.10 -20.70 6.92
C GLY A 247 -0.59 -20.91 7.00
N ALA A 248 -0.06 -20.91 8.23
CA ALA A 248 1.35 -21.14 8.57
C ALA A 248 2.35 -20.09 8.03
N ALA A 249 3.55 -20.06 8.61
CA ALA A 249 4.70 -19.46 7.95
C ALA A 249 4.72 -19.93 6.49
N VAL A 250 4.90 -19.01 5.54
CA VAL A 250 5.04 -19.38 4.12
C VAL A 250 6.12 -20.46 4.08
N SER A 251 5.71 -21.71 3.84
CA SER A 251 6.65 -22.82 3.82
C SER A 251 7.41 -22.69 2.53
N PHE A 252 8.60 -22.09 2.63
CA PHE A 252 9.55 -22.15 1.53
C PHE A 252 9.74 -23.63 1.18
N PRO A 253 9.84 -23.96 -0.11
CA PRO A 253 10.17 -25.31 -0.51
C PRO A 253 11.51 -25.72 0.13
N ASP A 254 11.52 -26.84 0.86
CA ASP A 254 12.73 -27.35 1.50
C ASP A 254 13.79 -27.77 0.47
N ILE A 255 13.34 -28.15 -0.73
CA ILE A 255 14.17 -28.62 -1.83
C ILE A 255 13.62 -28.02 -3.13
N TYR A 256 14.49 -27.37 -3.89
CA TYR A 256 14.25 -26.91 -5.25
C TYR A 256 15.56 -26.96 -6.02
N GLU A 257 15.47 -27.28 -7.30
CA GLU A 257 16.66 -27.33 -8.13
C GLU A 257 17.16 -25.90 -8.37
N PRO A 258 18.48 -25.62 -8.24
CA PRO A 258 19.01 -24.30 -8.50
C PRO A 258 18.57 -23.77 -9.86
N GLY A 259 18.40 -24.64 -10.87
CA GLY A 259 17.93 -24.33 -12.23
C GLY A 259 16.55 -23.70 -12.33
N GLN A 260 15.67 -23.91 -11.33
CA GLN A 260 14.28 -23.40 -11.34
C GLN A 260 14.16 -21.98 -10.78
N ILE A 261 15.23 -21.44 -10.20
CA ILE A 261 15.21 -20.13 -9.54
C ILE A 261 15.20 -19.03 -10.60
N LEU A 262 14.06 -18.36 -10.74
CA LEU A 262 13.95 -17.11 -11.50
C LEU A 262 14.55 -15.95 -10.70
N LEU A 263 14.16 -15.84 -9.44
CA LEU A 263 14.63 -14.77 -8.55
C LEU A 263 14.80 -15.31 -7.13
N GLN A 264 15.94 -15.03 -6.51
CA GLN A 264 16.13 -15.22 -5.08
C GLN A 264 16.85 -13.99 -4.54
N SER A 265 16.35 -13.41 -3.45
CA SER A 265 16.99 -12.25 -2.81
C SER A 265 16.79 -12.26 -1.31
N ARG A 266 17.61 -11.45 -0.63
CA ARG A 266 17.36 -11.00 0.73
C ARG A 266 17.04 -9.51 0.76
N GLY A 267 15.84 -9.17 1.21
CA GLY A 267 15.31 -7.80 1.18
C GLY A 267 15.02 -7.30 -0.23
N GLY A 268 14.72 -6.00 -0.33
CA GLY A 268 14.36 -5.37 -1.60
C GLY A 268 12.98 -5.80 -2.12
N PHE A 269 12.06 -6.25 -1.26
CA PHE A 269 10.69 -6.57 -1.65
C PHE A 269 9.70 -6.16 -0.57
N MET A 270 8.44 -6.01 -0.95
CA MET A 270 7.38 -5.39 -0.14
C MET A 270 6.04 -5.99 -0.52
N GLY A 271 5.13 -6.09 0.46
CA GLY A 271 3.76 -6.59 0.22
C GLY A 271 3.34 -7.79 1.07
N GLY A 272 4.06 -8.10 2.15
CA GLY A 272 3.66 -9.15 3.09
C GLY A 272 4.52 -10.41 2.99
N ASN A 273 4.19 -11.39 3.84
CA ASN A 273 4.55 -12.78 3.59
C ASN A 273 3.47 -13.34 2.65
N ILE A 274 3.89 -13.78 1.47
CA ILE A 274 3.00 -14.29 0.44
C ILE A 274 3.51 -15.62 -0.10
N SER A 275 2.56 -16.47 -0.49
CA SER A 275 2.79 -17.50 -1.49
C SER A 275 1.73 -17.32 -2.57
N MET A 276 2.13 -17.15 -3.83
CA MET A 276 1.20 -17.03 -4.94
C MET A 276 1.78 -17.59 -6.23
N SER A 277 0.91 -18.12 -7.08
CA SER A 277 1.25 -18.62 -8.41
C SER A 277 0.87 -17.55 -9.44
N THR A 278 1.71 -17.32 -10.43
CA THR A 278 1.39 -16.41 -11.55
C THR A 278 0.46 -17.09 -12.54
N ASP A 279 -0.48 -16.33 -13.10
CA ASP A 279 -1.26 -16.73 -14.27
C ASP A 279 -0.59 -16.20 -15.54
N TYR A 280 -0.13 -14.94 -15.51
CA TYR A 280 0.58 -14.30 -16.61
C TYR A 280 1.83 -13.56 -16.16
N MET A 281 2.79 -13.44 -17.07
CA MET A 281 3.95 -12.57 -16.91
C MET A 281 4.11 -11.63 -18.09
N ILE A 282 4.49 -10.39 -17.80
CA ILE A 282 4.95 -9.42 -18.80
C ILE A 282 6.39 -9.05 -18.43
N TYR A 283 7.34 -9.46 -19.26
CA TYR A 283 8.76 -9.17 -19.08
C TYR A 283 9.26 -8.22 -20.18
N ILE A 284 10.03 -7.22 -19.78
CA ILE A 284 10.67 -6.27 -20.69
C ILE A 284 12.17 -6.54 -20.68
N ASP A 285 12.72 -6.85 -21.84
CA ASP A 285 14.16 -7.10 -21.98
C ASP A 285 14.97 -5.80 -21.80
N PRO A 286 15.84 -5.70 -20.78
CA PRO A 286 16.61 -4.49 -20.51
C PRO A 286 17.55 -4.10 -21.65
N ALA A 287 18.18 -5.08 -22.31
CA ALA A 287 19.16 -4.83 -23.36
C ALA A 287 18.47 -4.26 -24.61
N ALA A 288 17.37 -4.89 -25.05
CA ALA A 288 16.56 -4.40 -26.16
C ALA A 288 15.94 -3.03 -25.86
N TYR A 289 15.40 -2.84 -24.64
CA TYR A 289 14.82 -1.56 -24.21
C TYR A 289 15.84 -0.41 -24.22
N SER A 290 17.09 -0.68 -23.84
CA SER A 290 18.15 0.33 -23.79
C SER A 290 18.46 0.95 -25.17
N GLN A 291 18.27 0.19 -26.25
CA GLN A 291 18.55 0.62 -27.63
C GLN A 291 17.40 1.43 -28.26
N LEU A 292 16.26 1.52 -27.58
CA LEU A 292 15.10 2.24 -28.09
C LEU A 292 15.30 3.76 -28.06
N SER A 293 14.72 4.42 -29.07
CA SER A 293 14.51 5.87 -29.03
C SER A 293 13.52 6.25 -27.92
N GLU A 294 13.55 7.51 -27.49
CA GLU A 294 12.64 8.03 -26.46
C GLU A 294 11.16 7.82 -26.82
N GLN A 295 10.80 8.02 -28.09
CA GLN A 295 9.45 7.77 -28.59
C GLN A 295 9.04 6.29 -28.45
N GLN A 296 9.92 5.36 -28.82
CA GLN A 296 9.67 3.92 -28.69
C GLN A 296 9.58 3.47 -27.22
N ARG A 297 10.30 4.13 -26.31
CA ARG A 297 10.19 3.86 -24.86
C ARG A 297 8.84 4.27 -24.29
N HIS A 298 8.29 5.41 -24.70
CA HIS A 298 6.91 5.78 -24.37
C HIS A 298 5.89 4.84 -25.00
N GLN A 299 6.13 4.41 -26.24
CA GLN A 299 5.28 3.43 -26.91
C GLN A 299 5.28 2.08 -26.18
N THR A 300 6.45 1.64 -25.71
CA THR A 300 6.61 0.42 -24.89
C THR A 300 5.77 0.50 -23.63
N ALA A 301 5.82 1.62 -22.89
CA ALA A 301 4.99 1.84 -21.70
C ALA A 301 3.49 1.71 -22.02
N ARG A 302 3.05 2.25 -23.16
CA ARG A 302 1.65 2.16 -23.59
C ARG A 302 1.24 0.73 -23.94
N ILE A 303 2.10 -0.01 -24.64
CA ILE A 303 1.85 -1.42 -25.02
C ILE A 303 1.71 -2.29 -23.77
N ILE A 304 2.57 -2.07 -22.77
CA ILE A 304 2.52 -2.76 -21.48
C ILE A 304 1.15 -2.57 -20.82
N GLY A 305 0.65 -1.33 -20.76
CA GLY A 305 -0.66 -1.07 -20.15
C GLY A 305 -1.83 -1.71 -20.89
N ILE A 306 -1.77 -1.73 -22.23
CA ILE A 306 -2.78 -2.42 -23.05
C ILE A 306 -2.73 -3.93 -22.80
N ALA A 307 -1.53 -4.53 -22.74
CA ALA A 307 -1.35 -5.95 -22.47
C ALA A 307 -1.89 -6.32 -21.08
N ALA A 308 -1.50 -5.58 -20.04
CA ALA A 308 -1.93 -5.83 -18.66
C ALA A 308 -3.45 -5.77 -18.53
N ARG A 309 -4.10 -4.78 -19.13
CA ARG A 309 -5.57 -4.67 -19.14
C ARG A 309 -6.23 -5.83 -19.89
N ARG A 310 -5.78 -6.16 -21.11
CA ARG A 310 -6.35 -7.29 -21.86
C ARG A 310 -6.25 -8.60 -21.09
N LEU A 311 -5.12 -8.83 -20.40
CA LEU A 311 -4.92 -10.01 -19.56
C LEU A 311 -5.80 -10.00 -18.31
N ALA A 312 -6.02 -8.85 -17.69
CA ALA A 312 -6.92 -8.74 -16.55
C ALA A 312 -8.37 -9.10 -16.90
N ASP A 313 -8.79 -8.83 -18.14
CA ASP A 313 -10.13 -9.08 -18.66
C ASP A 313 -10.35 -10.53 -19.17
N THR A 314 -9.35 -11.43 -19.14
CA THR A 314 -9.48 -12.78 -19.74
C THR A 314 -10.23 -13.79 -18.88
N ALA A 315 -10.34 -13.57 -17.57
CA ALA A 315 -10.85 -14.56 -16.61
C ALA A 315 -12.00 -14.02 -15.76
N GLU A 316 -12.89 -14.91 -15.31
CA GLU A 316 -13.99 -14.56 -14.38
C GLU A 316 -13.45 -14.09 -13.02
N THR A 317 -12.29 -14.59 -12.62
CA THR A 317 -11.54 -14.14 -11.44
C THR A 317 -10.31 -13.36 -11.86
N LYS A 318 -9.99 -12.27 -11.16
CA LYS A 318 -8.83 -11.42 -11.45
C LYS A 318 -7.52 -12.25 -11.47
N PRO A 319 -6.81 -12.35 -12.60
CA PRO A 319 -5.60 -13.17 -12.70
C PRO A 319 -4.40 -12.51 -12.01
N VAL A 320 -3.47 -13.34 -11.55
CA VAL A 320 -2.18 -12.92 -10.97
C VAL A 320 -1.21 -12.60 -12.09
N ILE A 321 -1.11 -11.31 -12.41
CA ILE A 321 -0.19 -10.79 -13.44
C ILE A 321 1.10 -10.29 -12.76
N MET A 322 2.25 -10.82 -13.17
CA MET A 322 3.57 -10.35 -12.77
C MET A 322 4.23 -9.53 -13.87
N LEU A 323 4.63 -8.32 -13.54
CA LEU A 323 5.29 -7.38 -14.43
C LEU A 323 6.76 -7.27 -14.04
N ILE A 324 7.68 -7.47 -14.98
CA ILE A 324 9.13 -7.43 -14.73
C ILE A 324 9.78 -6.52 -15.77
N GLY A 325 10.56 -5.53 -15.35
CA GLY A 325 11.25 -4.69 -16.32
C GLY A 325 12.35 -3.79 -15.76
N PRO A 326 13.08 -3.13 -16.68
CA PRO A 326 14.26 -2.33 -16.37
C PRO A 326 13.95 -1.04 -15.60
N GLY A 327 14.74 -0.81 -14.54
CA GLY A 327 14.86 0.49 -13.87
C GLY A 327 13.59 0.98 -13.17
N ARG A 328 13.45 2.29 -13.06
CA ARG A 328 12.34 2.96 -12.35
C ARG A 328 11.07 3.00 -13.19
N TRP A 329 9.99 2.42 -12.69
CA TRP A 329 8.67 2.56 -13.29
C TRP A 329 8.00 3.87 -12.84
N GLY A 330 7.19 4.47 -13.71
CA GLY A 330 6.60 5.77 -13.41
C GLY A 330 7.57 6.95 -13.51
N THR A 331 8.71 6.78 -14.19
CA THR A 331 9.71 7.84 -14.36
C THR A 331 9.34 8.83 -15.46
N SER A 332 9.67 10.11 -15.26
CA SER A 332 9.65 11.12 -16.33
C SER A 332 10.89 11.07 -17.22
N THR A 333 11.89 10.24 -16.86
CA THR A 333 13.17 10.08 -17.57
C THR A 333 13.28 8.64 -18.11
N PRO A 334 12.81 8.36 -19.35
CA PRO A 334 12.75 7.00 -19.90
C PRO A 334 14.10 6.29 -20.07
N SER A 335 15.22 7.00 -19.98
CA SER A 335 16.56 6.39 -20.00
C SER A 335 16.93 5.66 -18.71
N LEU A 336 16.22 5.94 -17.61
CA LEU A 336 16.46 5.35 -16.29
C LEU A 336 15.36 4.34 -15.89
N GLY A 337 14.38 4.09 -16.76
CA GLY A 337 13.30 3.13 -16.52
C GLY A 337 12.09 3.36 -17.42
N ILE A 338 10.96 2.76 -17.07
CA ILE A 338 9.76 2.73 -17.92
C ILE A 338 8.79 3.88 -17.56
N PRO A 339 8.46 4.79 -18.51
CA PRO A 339 7.60 5.94 -18.26
C PRO A 339 6.11 5.58 -18.31
N VAL A 340 5.71 4.54 -17.57
CA VAL A 340 4.31 4.10 -17.46
C VAL A 340 3.55 5.03 -16.53
N ARG A 341 2.25 5.20 -16.76
CA ARG A 341 1.36 5.81 -15.77
C ARG A 341 0.84 4.73 -14.83
N PHE A 342 0.61 5.07 -13.56
CA PHE A 342 0.06 4.10 -12.60
C PHE A 342 -1.26 3.48 -13.09
N SER A 343 -2.15 4.30 -13.67
CA SER A 343 -3.43 3.86 -14.24
C SER A 343 -3.33 2.91 -15.44
N GLU A 344 -2.14 2.72 -16.00
CA GLU A 344 -1.89 1.75 -17.06
C GLU A 344 -1.54 0.36 -16.48
N ILE A 345 -1.12 0.27 -15.23
CA ILE A 345 -0.68 -1.00 -14.60
C ILE A 345 -1.40 -1.32 -13.29
N CYS A 346 -2.43 -0.56 -12.89
CA CYS A 346 -3.14 -0.75 -11.63
C CYS A 346 -3.83 -2.13 -11.50
N ASP A 347 -3.98 -2.87 -12.60
CA ASP A 347 -4.59 -4.20 -12.62
C ASP A 347 -3.62 -5.36 -12.36
N ILE A 348 -2.32 -5.12 -12.29
CA ILE A 348 -1.33 -6.18 -12.02
C ILE A 348 -1.35 -6.62 -10.55
N SER A 349 -0.71 -7.76 -10.27
CA SER A 349 -0.55 -8.27 -8.90
C SER A 349 0.86 -8.07 -8.34
N ILE A 350 1.88 -8.12 -9.22
CA ILE A 350 3.29 -8.07 -8.82
C ILE A 350 4.05 -7.16 -9.79
N LEU A 351 4.86 -6.24 -9.27
CA LEU A 351 5.82 -5.43 -10.02
C LEU A 351 7.25 -5.75 -9.57
N VAL A 352 8.12 -6.06 -10.53
CA VAL A 352 9.54 -6.33 -10.34
C VAL A 352 10.37 -5.32 -11.12
N GLU A 353 11.05 -4.44 -10.40
CA GLU A 353 12.02 -3.50 -10.95
C GLU A 353 13.41 -4.13 -10.96
N ALA A 354 13.90 -4.45 -12.14
CA ALA A 354 15.25 -4.96 -12.32
C ALA A 354 16.21 -3.81 -12.55
N ALA A 355 17.10 -3.56 -11.58
CA ALA A 355 18.21 -2.66 -11.79
C ALA A 355 19.12 -3.23 -12.88
N PHE A 356 19.38 -2.42 -13.90
CA PHE A 356 20.25 -2.76 -15.02
C PHE A 356 21.24 -1.62 -15.21
N GLU A 357 22.50 -1.95 -15.50
CA GLU A 357 23.51 -0.92 -15.78
C GLU A 357 23.25 -0.33 -17.17
N SER A 358 22.97 0.97 -17.21
CA SER A 358 22.86 1.73 -18.45
C SER A 358 23.84 2.89 -18.39
N ALA A 359 24.77 2.98 -19.34
CA ALA A 359 25.77 4.04 -19.42
C ALA A 359 26.60 4.25 -18.12
N GLY A 360 26.88 3.18 -17.36
CA GLY A 360 27.64 3.24 -16.11
C GLY A 360 26.87 3.80 -14.91
N MET A 361 25.55 3.98 -15.02
CA MET A 361 24.67 4.36 -13.92
C MET A 361 23.71 3.20 -13.58
N ILE A 362 23.52 2.95 -12.29
CA ILE A 362 22.49 2.06 -11.76
C ILE A 362 21.28 2.95 -11.46
N PRO A 363 20.14 2.79 -12.15
CA PRO A 363 18.97 3.62 -11.92
C PRO A 363 18.44 3.45 -10.49
N GLU A 364 17.97 4.55 -9.90
CA GLU A 364 17.21 4.51 -8.65
C GLU A 364 15.90 3.77 -8.90
N ILE A 365 15.65 2.73 -8.13
CA ILE A 365 14.36 2.03 -8.07
C ILE A 365 13.27 2.96 -7.48
N SER A 366 11.99 2.69 -7.75
CA SER A 366 10.82 3.51 -7.36
C SER A 366 10.59 3.66 -5.85
N PHE A 367 11.48 3.10 -5.05
CA PHE A 367 11.53 3.24 -3.61
C PHE A 367 11.44 4.71 -3.16
N GLY A 368 10.53 5.02 -2.24
CA GLY A 368 10.36 6.40 -1.76
C GLY A 368 9.90 7.37 -2.85
N SER A 369 9.04 6.90 -3.76
CA SER A 369 8.36 7.75 -4.74
C SER A 369 6.85 7.73 -4.55
N HIS A 370 6.16 8.65 -5.20
CA HIS A 370 4.71 8.63 -5.22
C HIS A 370 4.13 7.39 -5.91
N PHE A 371 4.78 6.95 -6.99
CA PHE A 371 4.44 5.72 -7.67
C PHE A 371 4.50 4.53 -6.71
N PHE A 372 5.44 4.55 -5.78
CA PHE A 372 5.51 3.56 -4.71
C PHE A 372 4.33 3.63 -3.73
N LEU A 373 3.85 4.83 -3.38
CA LEU A 373 2.63 4.97 -2.58
C LEU A 373 1.42 4.39 -3.31
N ASP A 374 1.28 4.62 -4.62
CA ASP A 374 0.21 4.04 -5.43
C ASP A 374 0.23 2.51 -5.41
N LEU A 375 1.43 1.89 -5.52
CA LEU A 375 1.60 0.44 -5.40
C LEU A 375 1.19 -0.06 -4.01
N VAL A 376 1.57 0.66 -2.96
CA VAL A 376 1.20 0.32 -1.58
C VAL A 376 -0.31 0.40 -1.40
N GLU A 377 -0.96 1.48 -1.84
CA GLU A 377 -2.41 1.67 -1.69
C GLU A 377 -3.23 0.70 -2.54
N THR A 378 -2.78 0.36 -3.75
CA THR A 378 -3.47 -0.66 -4.57
C THR A 378 -3.13 -2.09 -4.19
N GLY A 379 -2.07 -2.29 -3.40
CA GLY A 379 -1.69 -3.60 -2.89
C GLY A 379 -0.92 -4.49 -3.85
N ILE A 380 -0.36 -3.90 -4.90
CA ILE A 380 0.59 -4.55 -5.80
C ILE A 380 1.83 -4.97 -5.01
N PHE A 381 2.22 -6.24 -5.12
CA PHE A 381 3.45 -6.73 -4.50
C PHE A 381 4.65 -6.16 -5.26
N TYR A 382 5.60 -5.55 -4.56
CA TYR A 382 6.70 -4.83 -5.18
C TYR A 382 8.02 -5.51 -4.88
N ILE A 383 8.86 -5.67 -5.89
CA ILE A 383 10.20 -6.25 -5.78
C ILE A 383 11.18 -5.34 -6.52
N ALA A 384 12.28 -5.02 -5.87
CA ALA A 384 13.43 -4.35 -6.42
C ALA A 384 14.63 -5.31 -6.46
N VAL A 385 15.05 -5.66 -7.66
CA VAL A 385 16.18 -6.55 -7.90
C VAL A 385 17.42 -5.72 -8.15
N ILE A 386 18.39 -5.80 -7.22
CA ILE A 386 19.71 -5.16 -7.37
C ILE A 386 20.76 -6.28 -7.47
N PRO A 387 21.23 -6.63 -8.68
CA PRO A 387 22.12 -7.78 -8.91
C PRO A 387 23.47 -7.67 -8.20
N ALA A 388 23.99 -6.45 -7.97
CA ALA A 388 25.35 -6.23 -7.48
C ALA A 388 25.56 -6.50 -5.97
N LYS A 389 24.49 -6.75 -5.18
CA LYS A 389 24.60 -7.11 -3.76
C LYS A 389 24.55 -8.62 -3.57
N GLY A 390 25.63 -9.33 -3.93
CA GLY A 390 26.15 -10.63 -3.42
C GLY A 390 25.26 -11.87 -3.18
N GLU A 391 23.97 -11.73 -2.86
CA GLU A 391 23.03 -12.81 -2.52
C GLU A 391 21.81 -12.85 -3.45
N THR A 392 21.77 -12.00 -4.48
CA THR A 392 20.66 -11.96 -5.45
C THR A 392 20.95 -12.91 -6.62
N ILE A 393 20.08 -13.90 -6.83
CA ILE A 393 20.05 -14.72 -8.06
C ILE A 393 18.92 -14.18 -8.92
N TYR A 394 19.19 -13.82 -10.17
CA TYR A 394 18.17 -13.40 -11.13
C TYR A 394 18.46 -14.02 -12.50
N ARG A 395 17.50 -14.75 -13.06
CA ARG A 395 17.65 -15.54 -14.30
C ARG A 395 16.51 -15.29 -15.28
N PRO A 396 16.51 -14.13 -15.98
CA PRO A 396 15.47 -13.80 -16.95
C PRO A 396 15.38 -14.81 -18.11
N GLU A 397 16.39 -15.66 -18.31
CA GLU A 397 16.40 -16.69 -19.35
C GLU A 397 15.29 -17.75 -19.16
N LEU A 398 14.81 -17.95 -17.92
CA LEU A 398 13.65 -18.81 -17.64
C LEU A 398 12.35 -18.22 -18.20
N ILE A 399 12.29 -16.91 -18.43
CA ILE A 399 11.16 -16.23 -19.04
C ILE A 399 11.32 -16.24 -20.56
N THR A 400 12.48 -15.83 -21.07
CA THR A 400 12.72 -15.69 -22.51
C THR A 400 12.79 -17.02 -23.27
N SER A 401 12.94 -18.15 -22.56
CA SER A 401 12.85 -19.50 -23.13
C SER A 401 11.42 -20.01 -23.36
N ARG A 402 10.39 -19.28 -22.88
CA ARG A 402 8.98 -19.63 -23.05
C ARG A 402 8.37 -18.99 -24.32
N ASP A 403 7.24 -19.51 -24.78
CA ASP A 403 6.54 -19.00 -25.98
C ASP A 403 5.99 -17.60 -25.73
N ASN A 404 6.49 -16.60 -26.47
CA ASN A 404 6.04 -15.22 -26.37
C ASN A 404 4.67 -15.05 -27.04
N GLN A 405 3.64 -14.79 -26.23
CA GLN A 405 2.26 -14.59 -26.66
C GLN A 405 1.96 -13.16 -27.14
N LEU A 406 2.93 -12.23 -27.16
CA LEU A 406 2.67 -10.83 -27.53
C LEU A 406 1.95 -10.73 -28.88
N CYS A 407 2.43 -11.42 -29.91
CA CYS A 407 1.85 -11.39 -31.25
C CYS A 407 0.44 -12.01 -31.32
N LYS A 408 0.09 -12.91 -30.38
CA LYS A 408 -1.27 -13.47 -30.29
C LYS A 408 -2.21 -12.53 -29.55
N LEU A 409 -1.72 -11.90 -28.47
CA LEU A 409 -2.51 -10.98 -27.65
C LEU A 409 -2.71 -9.62 -28.32
N LEU A 410 -1.66 -9.07 -28.92
CA LEU A 410 -1.55 -7.74 -29.52
C LEU A 410 -0.89 -7.82 -30.93
N PRO A 411 -1.57 -8.37 -31.95
CA PRO A 411 -1.00 -8.52 -33.30
C PRO A 411 -0.51 -7.19 -33.91
N GLU A 412 -1.15 -6.07 -33.56
CA GLU A 412 -0.80 -4.74 -34.03
C GLU A 412 0.57 -4.23 -33.52
N TRP A 413 1.13 -4.86 -32.49
CA TRP A 413 2.41 -4.48 -31.86
C TRP A 413 3.48 -5.57 -32.02
N SER A 414 3.37 -6.42 -33.05
CA SER A 414 4.31 -7.53 -33.29
C SER A 414 5.76 -7.10 -33.44
N GLU A 415 6.02 -5.86 -33.86
CA GLU A 415 7.37 -5.28 -33.95
C GLU A 415 8.08 -5.17 -32.59
N TYR A 416 7.34 -5.24 -31.47
CA TYR A 416 7.89 -5.18 -30.11
C TYR A 416 8.15 -6.57 -29.50
N GLN A 417 7.99 -7.68 -30.24
CA GLN A 417 8.13 -9.05 -29.71
C GLN A 417 9.53 -9.37 -29.17
N ASP A 418 10.56 -8.68 -29.66
CA ASP A 418 11.94 -8.86 -29.20
C ASP A 418 12.24 -8.04 -27.93
N ILE A 419 11.30 -7.18 -27.50
CA ILE A 419 11.42 -6.27 -26.34
C ILE A 419 10.47 -6.70 -25.22
N ILE A 420 9.22 -7.03 -25.58
CA ILE A 420 8.14 -7.34 -24.64
C ILE A 420 7.77 -8.81 -24.77
N TYR A 421 7.91 -9.54 -23.69
CA TYR A 421 7.55 -10.95 -23.56
C TYR A 421 6.27 -11.06 -22.74
N VAL A 422 5.19 -11.52 -23.38
CA VAL A 422 3.94 -11.86 -22.68
C VAL A 422 3.86 -13.37 -22.58
N ILE A 423 3.89 -13.90 -21.36
CA ILE A 423 3.93 -15.34 -21.12
C ILE A 423 2.64 -15.77 -20.41
N ASP A 424 1.99 -16.77 -20.98
CA ASP A 424 0.96 -17.55 -20.27
C ASP A 424 1.67 -18.57 -19.38
N THR A 425 1.39 -18.52 -18.08
CA THR A 425 2.02 -19.37 -17.07
C THR A 425 1.03 -20.33 -16.42
N ALA A 426 -0.22 -20.41 -16.88
CA ALA A 426 -1.25 -21.24 -16.26
C ALA A 426 -0.86 -22.73 -16.16
N ASP A 427 -0.25 -23.29 -17.20
CA ASP A 427 0.18 -24.69 -17.24
C ASP A 427 1.45 -24.97 -16.39
N ARG A 428 2.31 -23.96 -16.25
CA ARG A 428 3.57 -24.03 -15.50
C ARG A 428 3.83 -22.70 -14.77
N PRO A 429 3.20 -22.48 -13.60
CA PRO A 429 3.18 -21.19 -12.95
C PRO A 429 4.48 -20.91 -12.20
N PHE A 430 4.96 -19.67 -12.27
CA PHE A 430 5.98 -19.24 -11.34
C PHE A 430 5.36 -19.04 -9.96
N ARG A 431 6.01 -19.58 -8.94
CA ARG A 431 5.57 -19.45 -7.55
C ARG A 431 6.46 -18.47 -6.81
N LEU A 432 5.85 -17.39 -6.34
CA LEU A 432 6.47 -16.37 -5.52
C LEU A 432 6.25 -16.71 -4.04
N PHE A 433 7.34 -16.75 -3.27
CA PHE A 433 7.39 -16.93 -1.83
C PHE A 433 8.11 -15.75 -1.20
N SER A 434 7.54 -15.15 -0.15
CA SER A 434 8.20 -14.12 0.63
C SER A 434 8.00 -14.31 2.13
N ASP A 435 9.03 -13.95 2.89
CA ASP A 435 8.95 -13.79 4.35
C ASP A 435 9.70 -12.53 4.78
N ILE A 436 8.95 -11.57 5.28
CA ILE A 436 9.41 -10.29 5.82
C ILE A 436 10.28 -10.50 7.05
N SER A 437 9.98 -11.48 7.89
CA SER A 437 10.70 -11.69 9.16
C SER A 437 12.14 -12.09 8.89
N SER A 438 12.35 -13.01 7.94
CA SER A 438 13.68 -13.41 7.50
C SER A 438 14.23 -12.58 6.33
N GLN A 439 13.44 -11.62 5.82
CA GLN A 439 13.70 -10.86 4.61
C GLN A 439 14.02 -11.75 3.40
N LYS A 440 13.43 -12.95 3.29
CA LYS A 440 13.70 -13.88 2.18
C LYS A 440 12.64 -13.75 1.08
N LEU A 441 13.10 -13.76 -0.17
CA LEU A 441 12.28 -13.82 -1.37
C LEU A 441 12.75 -14.97 -2.26
N LEU A 442 11.80 -15.72 -2.82
CA LEU A 442 12.07 -16.75 -3.80
C LEU A 442 10.97 -16.78 -4.86
N ILE A 443 11.35 -16.79 -6.13
CA ILE A 443 10.47 -17.05 -7.26
C ILE A 443 11.05 -18.24 -8.03
N ILE A 444 10.27 -19.30 -8.12
CA ILE A 444 10.66 -20.53 -8.81
C ILE A 444 9.65 -20.93 -9.88
N ASP A 445 10.16 -21.57 -10.92
CA ASP A 445 9.45 -22.15 -12.07
C ASP A 445 8.91 -23.58 -11.80
#